data_AF-A0A8T3XKH7-F1
#
_entry.id   AF-A0A8T3XKH7-F1
#
_cell.length_a   1.000
_cell.length_b   1.000
_cell.length_c   1.000
_cell.angle_alpha   90.00
_cell.angle_beta   90.00
_cell.angle_gamma   90.00
#
_symmetry.space_group_name_H-M   'P 1'
#
loop_
_entity.id
_entity.type
_entity.pdbx_description
1 polymer ?
#
loop_
_entity_poly.entity_id
_entity_poly.type
_entity_poly.pdbx_seq_one_letter_code
_entity_poly.pdbx_strand_id
1 'polypeptide(L)'
;MDKLKRYRKSIDYTDKKIVKLLLLRFDLAKKVSKEKKLNRVKIIDKKRESEIMKNIKKYSNKKHQQFVKDIFKNIINYSRKLQR
;
A
#
# COMPACT_ATOMS: atom_id res chain seq x y z
N MET A 1 -20.33 -16.23 -25.40
CA MET A 1 -19.86 -15.13 -24.54
C MET A 1 -18.35 -15.21 -24.39
N ASP A 2 -17.67 -14.21 -24.93
CA ASP A 2 -16.24 -14.16 -25.21
C ASP A 2 -15.33 -14.31 -23.96
N LYS A 3 -14.25 -15.11 -24.05
CA LYS A 3 -13.23 -15.31 -23.01
C LYS A 3 -12.65 -13.96 -22.55
N LEU A 4 -12.53 -13.00 -23.45
CA LEU A 4 -12.11 -11.62 -23.13
C LEU A 4 -13.00 -10.98 -22.06
N LYS A 5 -14.33 -11.12 -22.18
CA LYS A 5 -15.27 -10.55 -21.20
C LYS A 5 -15.11 -11.20 -19.83
N ARG A 6 -14.78 -12.50 -19.78
CA ARG A 6 -14.52 -13.20 -18.50
C ARG A 6 -13.25 -12.67 -17.83
N TYR A 7 -12.16 -12.50 -18.58
CA TYR A 7 -10.92 -11.94 -18.04
C TYR A 7 -11.10 -10.51 -17.53
N ARG A 8 -11.83 -9.66 -18.27
CA ARG A 8 -12.13 -8.29 -17.82
C ARG A 8 -12.93 -8.26 -16.52
N LYS A 9 -13.96 -9.11 -16.37
CA LYS A 9 -14.69 -9.23 -15.09
C LYS A 9 -13.80 -9.65 -13.92
N SER A 10 -12.83 -10.55 -14.16
CA SER A 10 -11.86 -10.94 -13.13
C SER A 10 -10.91 -9.80 -12.77
N ILE A 11 -10.53 -8.95 -13.73
CA ILE A 11 -9.76 -7.72 -13.48
C ILE A 11 -10.59 -6.77 -12.62
N ASP A 12 -11.84 -6.45 -13.01
CA ASP A 12 -12.72 -5.54 -12.26
C ASP A 12 -12.90 -6.00 -10.80
N TYR A 13 -13.07 -7.31 -10.60
CA TYR A 13 -13.17 -7.91 -9.27
C TYR A 13 -11.87 -7.75 -8.45
N THR A 14 -10.72 -7.91 -9.10
CA THR A 14 -9.41 -7.72 -8.49
C THR A 14 -9.19 -6.26 -8.12
N ASP A 15 -9.54 -5.33 -9.00
CA ASP A 15 -9.41 -3.89 -8.77
C ASP A 15 -10.26 -3.44 -7.58
N LYS A 16 -11.49 -3.96 -7.46
CA LYS A 16 -12.33 -3.72 -6.28
C LYS A 16 -11.66 -4.16 -4.99
N LYS A 17 -10.94 -5.29 -4.98
CA LYS A 17 -10.18 -5.75 -3.81
C LYS A 17 -8.99 -4.86 -3.52
N ILE A 18 -8.25 -4.43 -4.54
CA ILE A 18 -7.11 -3.52 -4.40
C ILE A 18 -7.58 -2.21 -3.73
N VAL A 19 -8.66 -1.62 -4.22
CA VAL A 19 -9.24 -0.40 -3.64
C VAL A 19 -9.63 -0.62 -2.18
N LYS A 20 -10.34 -1.71 -1.86
CA LYS A 20 -10.73 -2.03 -0.47
C LYS A 20 -9.53 -2.17 0.47
N LEU A 21 -8.47 -2.84 0.02
CA LEU A 21 -7.24 -3.01 0.81
C LEU A 21 -6.49 -1.69 1.00
N LEU A 22 -6.46 -0.82 -0.02
CA LEU A 22 -5.85 0.50 0.09
C LEU A 22 -6.57 1.38 1.11
N LEU A 23 -7.91 1.44 1.06
CA LEU A 23 -8.72 2.20 2.01
C LEU A 23 -8.48 1.71 3.45
N LEU A 24 -8.53 0.38 3.67
CA LEU A 24 -8.21 -0.20 4.97
C LEU A 24 -6.82 0.20 5.46
N ARG A 25 -5.81 0.12 4.58
CA ARG A 25 -4.43 0.49 4.91
C ARG A 25 -4.31 1.97 5.28
N PHE A 26 -5.08 2.86 4.65
CA PHE A 26 -5.09 4.28 4.96
C PHE A 26 -5.79 4.60 6.28
N ASP A 27 -6.87 3.90 6.61
CA ASP A 27 -7.49 4.04 7.93
C ASP A 27 -6.56 3.58 9.05
N LEU A 28 -5.80 2.49 8.82
CA LEU A 28 -4.74 2.09 9.74
C LEU A 28 -3.64 3.15 9.86
N ALA A 29 -3.24 3.80 8.76
CA ALA A 29 -2.26 4.88 8.80
C ALA A 29 -2.76 6.09 9.63
N LYS A 30 -4.06 6.43 9.55
CA LYS A 30 -4.67 7.47 10.39
C LYS A 30 -4.65 7.08 11.88
N LYS A 31 -4.96 5.82 12.21
CA LYS A 31 -4.86 5.32 13.60
C LYS A 31 -3.42 5.42 14.12
N VAL A 32 -2.44 5.01 13.31
CA VAL A 32 -1.01 5.15 13.64
C VAL A 32 -0.61 6.63 13.85
N SER A 33 -1.19 7.58 13.10
CA SER A 33 -0.95 9.02 13.35
C SER A 33 -1.32 9.42 14.78
N LYS A 34 -2.49 8.99 15.26
CA LYS A 34 -2.96 9.30 16.62
C LYS A 34 -1.98 8.78 17.67
N GLU A 35 -1.56 7.53 17.54
CA GLU A 35 -0.56 6.92 18.43
C GLU A 35 0.79 7.63 18.38
N LYS A 36 1.26 8.03 17.19
CA LYS A 36 2.52 8.77 17.05
C LYS A 36 2.44 10.14 17.71
N LYS A 37 1.31 10.85 17.59
CA LYS A 37 1.10 12.15 18.24
C LYS A 37 1.14 12.02 19.77
N LEU A 38 0.45 11.01 20.32
CA LEU A 38 0.47 10.72 21.76
C LEU A 38 1.89 10.41 22.28
N ASN A 39 2.64 9.61 21.53
CA ASN A 39 3.98 9.16 21.91
C ASN A 39 5.12 10.08 21.42
N ARG A 40 4.81 11.26 20.87
CA ARG A 40 5.78 12.22 20.28
C ARG A 40 6.74 11.60 19.25
N VAL A 41 6.27 10.58 18.53
CA VAL A 41 7.02 9.90 17.47
C VAL A 41 6.86 10.67 16.16
N LYS A 42 7.95 10.81 15.39
CA LYS A 42 7.94 11.50 14.10
C LYS A 42 7.06 10.75 13.08
N ILE A 43 6.37 11.50 12.22
CA ILE A 43 5.56 10.94 11.13
C ILE A 43 6.45 10.14 10.15
N ILE A 44 7.60 10.70 9.78
CA ILE A 44 8.57 10.02 8.92
C ILE A 44 9.43 9.10 9.77
N ASP A 45 9.32 7.80 9.51
CA ASP A 45 10.15 6.76 10.13
C ASP A 45 10.87 5.98 9.01
N LYS A 46 12.11 6.38 8.73
CA LYS A 46 12.93 5.79 7.67
C LYS A 46 13.20 4.31 7.90
N LYS A 47 13.35 3.88 9.16
CA LYS A 47 13.60 2.48 9.50
C LYS A 47 12.37 1.65 9.13
N ARG A 48 11.19 2.09 9.58
CA ARG A 48 9.93 1.40 9.28
C ARG A 48 9.63 1.33 7.78
N GLU A 49 9.90 2.40 7.04
CA GLU A 49 9.67 2.41 5.59
C GLU A 49 10.63 1.50 4.83
N SER A 50 11.89 1.42 5.27
CA SER A 50 12.85 0.44 4.74
C SER A 50 12.39 -1.00 4.99
N GLU A 51 11.84 -1.29 6.17
CA GLU A 51 11.24 -2.60 6.46
C GLU A 51 10.05 -2.92 5.57
N ILE A 52 9.15 -1.95 5.34
CA ILE A 52 8.03 -2.13 4.39
C ILE A 52 8.58 -2.50 3.01
N MET A 53 9.59 -1.75 2.52
CA MET A 53 10.24 -2.00 1.23
C MET A 53 10.94 -3.36 1.16
N LYS A 54 11.55 -3.82 2.24
CA LYS A 54 12.13 -5.17 2.31
C LYS A 54 11.05 -6.25 2.29
N ASN A 55 9.95 -6.05 3.00
CA ASN A 55 8.86 -7.03 3.08
C ASN A 55 8.15 -7.20 1.73
N ILE A 56 7.81 -6.10 1.04
CA ILE A 56 7.13 -6.20 -0.26
C ILE A 56 7.96 -6.92 -1.31
N LYS A 57 9.29 -6.80 -1.25
CA LYS A 57 10.20 -7.51 -2.14
C LYS A 57 10.10 -9.03 -1.98
N LYS A 58 9.78 -9.54 -0.78
CA LYS A 58 9.58 -10.97 -0.52
C LYS A 58 8.31 -11.51 -1.17
N TYR A 59 7.32 -10.64 -1.40
CA TYR A 59 6.03 -11.02 -2.00
C TYR A 59 5.96 -10.77 -3.51
N SER A 60 6.96 -10.12 -4.09
CA SER A 60 7.03 -9.84 -5.53
C SER A 60 7.99 -10.79 -6.25
N ASN A 61 7.64 -11.22 -7.47
CA ASN A 61 8.60 -11.89 -8.34
C ASN A 61 9.65 -10.89 -8.90
N LYS A 62 10.80 -11.40 -9.34
CA LYS A 62 11.90 -10.56 -9.86
C LYS A 62 11.45 -9.64 -11.00
N LYS A 63 10.55 -10.12 -11.87
CA LYS A 63 10.05 -9.39 -13.05
C LYS A 63 9.28 -8.11 -12.69
N HIS A 64 8.49 -8.14 -11.62
CA HIS A 64 7.61 -7.03 -11.24
C HIS A 64 8.07 -6.28 -9.99
N GLN A 65 9.23 -6.65 -9.41
CA GLN A 65 9.72 -6.10 -8.15
C GLN A 65 9.85 -4.57 -8.17
N GLN A 66 10.36 -4.00 -9.26
CA GLN A 66 10.54 -2.55 -9.38
C GLN A 66 9.19 -1.83 -9.48
N PHE A 67 8.25 -2.36 -10.26
CA PHE A 67 6.90 -1.81 -10.35
C PHE A 67 6.17 -1.82 -9.00
N VAL A 68 6.22 -2.94 -8.27
CA VAL A 68 5.62 -3.05 -6.93
C VAL A 68 6.27 -2.06 -5.96
N LYS A 69 7.60 -1.88 -6.02
CA LYS A 69 8.31 -0.90 -5.21
C LYS A 69 7.79 0.52 -5.45
N ASP A 70 7.57 0.90 -6.70
CA ASP A 70 7.11 2.25 -7.05
C ASP A 70 5.65 2.51 -6.63
N ILE A 71 4.77 1.50 -6.74
CA ILE A 71 3.43 1.56 -6.16
C ILE A 71 3.51 1.81 -4.65
N PHE A 72 4.32 1.03 -3.92
CA PHE A 72 4.41 1.17 -2.48
C PHE A 72 5.02 2.49 -2.02
N LYS A 73 5.90 3.11 -2.81
CA LYS A 73 6.37 4.48 -2.53
C LYS A 73 5.21 5.46 -2.54
N ASN A 74 4.32 5.38 -3.54
CA ASN A 74 3.14 6.24 -3.63
C ASN A 74 2.19 6.02 -2.45
N ILE A 75 1.95 4.75 -2.07
CA ILE A 75 1.13 4.40 -0.91
C ILE A 75 1.72 4.99 0.38
N ILE A 76 3.03 4.87 0.60
CA ILE A 76 3.70 5.44 1.79
C ILE A 76 3.62 6.96 1.78
N ASN A 77 3.87 7.59 0.64
CA ASN A 77 3.79 9.05 0.50
C ASN A 77 2.38 9.57 0.82
N TYR A 78 1.34 8.93 0.31
CA TYR A 78 -0.03 9.28 0.66
C TYR A 78 -0.33 9.05 2.15
N SER A 79 0.17 7.95 2.72
CA SER A 79 0.02 7.67 4.16
C SER A 79 0.65 8.75 5.04
N ARG A 80 1.80 9.30 4.65
CA ARG A 80 2.45 10.41 5.36
C ARG A 80 1.61 11.68 5.29
N LYS A 81 0.97 11.96 4.14
CA LYS A 81 0.06 13.11 4.00
C LYS A 81 -1.13 12.99 4.94
N LEU A 82 -1.72 11.80 5.06
CA LEU A 82 -2.82 11.52 6.01
C LEU A 82 -2.42 11.58 7.49
N GLN A 83 -1.12 11.44 7.79
CA GLN A 83 -0.62 11.42 9.16
C GLN A 83 -0.28 12.83 9.70
N ARG A 84 -0.15 13.83 8.82
CA ARG A 84 0.04 15.23 9.19
C ARG A 84 -1.27 15.75 9.76
#